data_AF-A0A0C9XYJ8-F1
#
_entry.id   AF-A0A0C9XYJ8-F1
#
_cell.length_a   1.000
_cell.length_b   1.000
_cell.length_c   1.000
_cell.angle_alpha   90.00
_cell.angle_beta   90.00
_cell.angle_gamma   90.00
#
_symmetry.space_group_name_H-M   'P 1'
#
loop_
_entity.id
_entity.type
_entity.pdbx_description
1 polymer ?
#
loop_
_entity_poly.entity_id
_entity_poly.type
_entity_poly.pdbx_seq_one_letter_code
_entity_poly.pdbx_strand_id
1 'polypeptide(L)'
;MIADSNTHARNASALLTGRNLATLKKELTLKLRPKYLRHNIWEDDDYFSKSSAGWSETAKPLPQIPEAELANPVVPKTIAENPHLFDIVTPINVDCFEKLLLSHPNQSFVKSVCRGLREGFWPWADTHIDEYPDSLDLSFPIPDDIDEAQFLHDQRDHEIFKGRFSEAFGDKLLPGMYCMPIFAIPKPHSTDLQMVTHQSAGTHSLNSMIPHDDIVGYPLDNLRHLGEFLLSMHRHNPDTPRVLFKSDVAEAYRLLPVHPYWQIKQVNCIDGLLHVDRNSAFGGRASGCNWISFMSLVSWITKKKRNIELLATYSDDSFGPEDANNITWYQPY
;
A
#
# COMPACT_ATOMS: atom_id res chain seq x y z
N MET A 1 24.02 58.99 -22.25
CA MET A 1 24.56 57.94 -21.35
C MET A 1 23.43 56.96 -21.09
N ILE A 2 23.43 55.85 -21.83
CA ILE A 2 22.48 54.74 -21.64
C ILE A 2 23.23 53.71 -20.80
N ALA A 3 22.68 53.34 -19.65
CA ALA A 3 23.26 52.32 -18.78
C ALA A 3 22.64 50.96 -19.11
N ASP A 4 23.51 50.01 -19.46
CA ASP A 4 23.23 48.60 -19.71
C ASP A 4 22.61 47.90 -18.50
N SER A 5 21.53 47.15 -18.70
CA SER A 5 21.05 46.15 -17.75
C SER A 5 21.02 44.77 -18.43
N ASN A 6 22.14 44.07 -18.42
CA ASN A 6 22.19 42.65 -18.79
C ASN A 6 22.13 41.79 -17.53
N THR A 7 20.91 41.50 -17.07
CA THR A 7 20.68 40.40 -16.12
C THR A 7 20.54 39.12 -16.93
N HIS A 8 21.60 38.32 -17.00
CA HIS A 8 21.56 37.02 -17.66
C HIS A 8 20.63 36.06 -16.91
N ALA A 9 19.52 35.69 -17.54
CA ALA A 9 18.69 34.57 -17.11
C ALA A 9 19.51 33.26 -17.17
N ARG A 10 19.68 32.60 -16.02
CA ARG A 10 20.27 31.24 -15.98
C ARG A 10 19.40 30.32 -16.82
N ASN A 11 20.01 29.74 -17.85
CA ASN A 11 19.36 28.91 -18.84
C ASN A 11 18.85 27.61 -18.19
N ALA A 12 17.57 27.57 -17.80
CA ALA A 12 16.92 26.42 -17.17
C ALA A 12 17.01 25.14 -18.03
N SER A 13 17.14 25.28 -19.35
CA SER A 13 17.31 24.16 -20.28
C SER A 13 18.65 23.43 -20.13
N ALA A 14 19.74 24.16 -19.83
CA ALA A 14 21.07 23.57 -19.65
C ALA A 14 21.15 22.74 -18.36
N LEU A 15 20.43 23.17 -17.31
CA LEU A 15 20.36 22.51 -16.02
C LEU A 15 19.54 21.21 -16.08
N LEU A 16 18.45 21.20 -16.86
CA LEU A 16 17.65 20.01 -17.17
C LEU A 16 18.45 18.99 -18.01
N THR A 17 19.16 19.46 -19.05
CA THR A 17 20.02 18.61 -19.89
C THR A 17 21.17 18.00 -19.09
N GLY A 18 21.80 18.76 -18.20
CA GLY A 18 22.86 18.26 -17.31
C GLY A 18 22.39 17.20 -16.33
N ARG A 19 21.20 17.37 -15.72
CA ARG A 19 20.59 16.35 -14.85
C ARG A 19 20.25 15.07 -15.61
N ASN A 20 19.69 15.19 -16.81
CA ASN A 20 19.35 14.03 -17.64
C ASN A 20 20.60 13.22 -18.05
N LEU A 21 21.68 13.90 -18.43
CA LEU A 21 22.97 13.26 -18.72
C LEU A 21 23.59 12.57 -17.49
N ALA A 22 23.50 13.19 -16.31
CA ALA A 22 23.99 12.59 -15.07
C ALA A 22 23.19 11.34 -14.68
N THR A 23 21.86 11.38 -14.79
CA THR A 23 20.97 10.22 -14.57
C THR A 23 21.31 9.08 -15.52
N LEU A 24 21.47 9.37 -16.82
CA LEU A 24 21.80 8.36 -17.84
C LEU A 24 23.16 7.71 -17.58
N LYS A 25 24.16 8.49 -17.17
CA LYS A 25 25.49 7.98 -16.78
C LYS A 25 25.38 7.08 -15.56
N LYS A 26 24.62 7.49 -14.54
CA LYS A 26 24.41 6.72 -13.31
C LYS A 26 23.72 5.38 -13.60
N GLU A 27 22.72 5.36 -14.49
CA GLU A 27 22.05 4.14 -14.96
C GLU A 27 22.98 3.20 -15.75
N LEU A 28 23.82 3.73 -16.63
CA LEU A 28 24.81 2.95 -17.37
C LEU A 28 25.85 2.31 -16.42
N THR A 29 26.37 3.07 -15.46
CA THR A 29 27.29 2.55 -14.44
C THR A 29 26.62 1.51 -13.55
N LEU A 30 25.33 1.69 -13.23
CA LEU A 30 24.52 0.73 -12.48
C LEU A 30 24.41 -0.62 -13.20
N LYS A 31 24.14 -0.60 -14.52
CA LYS A 31 24.01 -1.82 -15.34
C LYS A 31 25.30 -2.62 -15.46
N LEU A 32 26.46 -1.97 -15.36
CA LEU A 32 27.79 -2.59 -15.42
C LEU A 32 28.20 -3.27 -14.10
N ARG A 33 27.50 -3.01 -12.99
CA ARG A 33 27.83 -3.61 -11.68
C ARG A 33 27.26 -5.02 -11.54
N PRO A 34 27.88 -5.89 -10.71
CA PRO A 34 27.23 -7.12 -10.25
C PRO A 34 25.87 -6.82 -9.63
N LYS A 35 24.86 -7.66 -9.90
CA LYS A 35 23.46 -7.41 -9.50
C LYS A 35 23.33 -7.06 -8.01
N TYR A 36 24.08 -7.73 -7.13
CA TYR A 36 24.05 -7.51 -5.68
C TYR A 36 24.63 -6.15 -5.23
N LEU A 37 25.38 -5.43 -6.08
CA LEU A 37 25.99 -4.13 -5.79
C LEU A 37 25.28 -2.94 -6.45
N ARG A 38 24.31 -3.19 -7.33
CA ARG A 38 23.70 -2.13 -8.15
C ARG A 38 23.13 -1.00 -7.31
N HIS A 39 22.53 -1.31 -6.16
CA HIS A 39 21.90 -0.33 -5.27
C HIS A 39 22.52 -0.27 -3.86
N ASN A 40 23.62 -0.99 -3.65
CA ASN A 40 24.29 -1.15 -2.35
C ASN A 40 25.72 -0.57 -2.40
N ILE A 41 25.90 0.53 -3.13
CA ILE A 41 27.12 1.33 -3.12
C ILE A 41 26.70 2.73 -2.76
N TRP A 42 27.24 3.20 -1.64
CA TRP A 42 26.94 4.50 -1.07
C TRP A 42 27.98 5.51 -1.53
N GLU A 43 27.50 6.68 -1.96
CA GLU A 43 28.35 7.85 -2.18
C GLU A 43 28.63 8.49 -0.80
N ASP A 44 29.81 9.09 -0.65
CA ASP A 44 30.23 9.71 0.60
C ASP A 44 29.65 11.13 0.74
N ASP A 45 28.32 11.22 0.61
CA ASP A 45 27.57 12.49 0.64
C ASP A 45 26.64 12.53 1.87
N ASP A 46 26.41 13.72 2.43
CA ASP A 46 25.52 13.95 3.58
C ASP A 46 24.01 13.94 3.25
N TYR A 47 23.64 13.52 2.05
CA TYR A 47 22.25 13.53 1.59
C TYR A 47 21.64 12.13 1.57
N PHE A 48 20.48 11.98 2.22
CA PHE A 48 19.68 10.77 2.12
C PHE A 48 18.91 10.70 0.79
N SER A 49 18.79 9.49 0.26
CA SER A 49 17.86 9.18 -0.81
C SER A 49 16.44 9.56 -0.42
N LYS A 50 15.62 9.89 -1.41
CA LYS A 50 14.23 10.30 -1.18
C LYS A 50 13.43 9.12 -0.62
N SER A 51 13.18 9.15 0.68
CA SER A 51 12.34 8.16 1.36
C SER A 51 10.85 8.27 0.98
N SER A 52 10.07 7.25 1.32
CA SER A 52 8.61 7.22 1.24
C SER A 52 7.95 8.43 1.90
N ALA A 53 8.41 8.82 3.09
CA ALA A 53 7.99 10.06 3.78
C ALA A 53 8.32 11.33 3.00
N GLY A 54 9.46 11.36 2.28
CA GLY A 54 9.78 12.49 1.40
C GLY A 54 8.98 12.47 0.09
N TRP A 55 8.52 11.31 -0.34
CA TRP A 55 7.64 11.15 -1.50
C TRP A 55 6.24 11.69 -1.23
N SER A 56 5.67 11.46 -0.04
CA SER A 56 4.34 11.95 0.32
C SER A 56 4.19 13.47 0.16
N GLU A 57 5.26 14.23 0.37
CA GLU A 57 5.31 15.70 0.21
C GLU A 57 5.05 16.17 -1.24
N THR A 58 5.12 15.26 -2.21
CA THR A 58 4.93 15.55 -3.64
C THR A 58 4.01 14.55 -4.35
N ALA A 59 3.49 13.56 -3.62
CA ALA A 59 2.63 12.51 -4.17
C ALA A 59 1.34 13.11 -4.74
N LYS A 60 0.85 12.51 -5.83
CA LYS A 60 -0.48 12.86 -6.36
C LYS A 60 -1.55 12.35 -5.39
N PRO A 61 -2.67 13.07 -5.23
CA PRO A 61 -3.83 12.54 -4.51
C PRO A 61 -4.28 11.19 -5.04
N LEU A 62 -4.78 10.34 -4.14
CA LEU A 62 -5.40 9.07 -4.49
C LEU A 62 -6.65 9.29 -5.36
N PRO A 63 -6.94 8.34 -6.27
CA PRO A 63 -8.02 8.47 -7.23
C PRO A 63 -9.37 8.53 -6.53
N GLN A 64 -10.35 9.03 -7.26
CA GLN A 64 -11.75 8.85 -6.94
C GLN A 64 -12.32 7.76 -7.84
N ILE A 65 -13.54 7.34 -7.52
CA ILE A 65 -14.32 6.46 -8.37
C ILE A 65 -14.59 7.21 -9.68
N PRO A 66 -14.26 6.64 -10.85
CA PRO A 66 -14.57 7.24 -12.14
C PRO A 66 -16.08 7.47 -12.30
N GLU A 67 -16.48 8.54 -13.01
CA GLU A 67 -17.90 8.83 -13.26
C GLU A 67 -18.63 7.69 -13.98
N ALA A 68 -17.92 6.97 -14.86
CA ALA A 68 -18.46 5.81 -15.56
C ALA A 68 -18.85 4.68 -14.59
N GLU A 69 -18.04 4.42 -13.57
CA GLU A 69 -18.34 3.44 -12.51
C GLU A 69 -19.53 3.89 -11.65
N LEU A 70 -19.63 5.19 -11.35
CA LEU A 70 -20.76 5.77 -10.61
C LEU A 70 -22.07 5.72 -11.39
N ALA A 71 -22.01 5.75 -12.73
CA ALA A 71 -23.15 5.70 -13.61
C ALA A 71 -23.76 4.29 -13.77
N ASN A 72 -23.05 3.24 -13.31
CA ASN A 72 -23.59 1.87 -13.31
C ASN A 72 -24.83 1.81 -12.41
N PRO A 73 -26.03 1.46 -12.92
CA PRO A 73 -27.25 1.45 -12.11
C PRO A 73 -27.39 0.21 -11.22
N VAL A 74 -26.64 -0.87 -11.49
CA VAL A 74 -26.74 -2.15 -10.78
C VAL A 74 -26.04 -2.07 -9.43
N VAL A 75 -24.80 -1.59 -9.40
CA VAL A 75 -23.98 -1.48 -8.18
C VAL A 75 -24.65 -0.68 -7.05
N PRO A 76 -25.09 0.58 -7.24
CA PRO A 76 -25.75 1.34 -6.17
C PRO A 76 -27.06 0.72 -5.72
N LYS A 77 -27.81 0.06 -6.63
CA LYS A 77 -29.04 -0.64 -6.28
C LYS A 77 -28.74 -1.82 -5.36
N THR A 78 -27.79 -2.68 -5.72
CA THR A 78 -27.39 -3.83 -4.88
C THR A 78 -26.90 -3.37 -3.50
N ILE A 79 -26.10 -2.30 -3.44
CA ILE A 79 -25.63 -1.72 -2.18
C ILE A 79 -26.79 -1.18 -1.34
N ALA A 80 -27.70 -0.42 -1.94
CA ALA A 80 -28.83 0.18 -1.23
C ALA A 80 -29.84 -0.85 -0.72
N GLU A 81 -30.04 -1.96 -1.44
CA GLU A 81 -30.91 -3.06 -1.04
C GLU A 81 -30.26 -3.96 0.03
N ASN A 82 -28.92 -3.97 0.12
CA ASN A 82 -28.15 -4.84 1.02
C ASN A 82 -27.11 -4.07 1.85
N PRO A 83 -27.48 -2.99 2.56
CA PRO A 83 -26.51 -2.12 3.22
C PRO A 83 -25.71 -2.85 4.32
N HIS A 84 -26.27 -3.91 4.91
CA HIS A 84 -25.61 -4.72 5.93
C HIS A 84 -24.39 -5.50 5.42
N LEU A 85 -24.21 -5.65 4.10
CA LEU A 85 -23.05 -6.33 3.52
C LEU A 85 -21.84 -5.40 3.38
N PHE A 86 -22.07 -4.10 3.28
CA PHE A 86 -21.06 -3.10 2.96
C PHE A 86 -20.80 -2.21 4.17
N ASP A 87 -19.53 -2.07 4.57
CA ASP A 87 -19.17 -1.22 5.71
C ASP A 87 -17.73 -0.72 5.60
N ILE A 88 -17.43 0.41 6.23
CA ILE A 88 -16.07 0.96 6.31
C ILE A 88 -15.44 0.54 7.64
N VAL A 89 -14.62 -0.51 7.59
CA VAL A 89 -13.99 -1.09 8.78
C VAL A 89 -12.51 -0.71 8.83
N THR A 90 -12.14 0.15 9.79
CA THR A 90 -10.74 0.46 10.07
C THR A 90 -10.48 0.68 11.55
N PRO A 91 -9.38 0.15 12.12
CA PRO A 91 -8.96 0.48 13.48
C PRO A 91 -8.24 1.83 13.58
N ILE A 92 -7.97 2.49 12.45
CA ILE A 92 -7.20 3.73 12.41
C ILE A 92 -8.08 4.88 12.87
N ASN A 93 -7.64 5.59 13.92
CA ASN A 93 -8.27 6.84 14.34
C ASN A 93 -7.95 7.95 13.32
N VAL A 94 -8.84 8.13 12.34
CA VAL A 94 -8.61 9.05 11.22
C VAL A 94 -8.54 10.50 11.67
N ASP A 95 -9.30 10.91 12.68
CA ASP A 95 -9.28 12.29 13.18
C ASP A 95 -7.94 12.62 13.85
N CYS A 96 -7.39 11.70 14.63
CA CYS A 96 -6.05 11.83 15.20
C CYS A 96 -4.98 11.84 14.10
N PHE A 97 -5.08 10.91 13.14
CA PHE A 97 -4.16 10.82 12.00
C PHE A 97 -4.13 12.12 11.20
N GLU A 98 -5.29 12.65 10.80
CA GLU A 98 -5.42 13.90 10.06
C GLU A 98 -4.91 15.09 10.87
N LYS A 99 -5.21 15.15 12.18
CA LYS A 99 -4.70 16.19 13.08
C LYS A 99 -3.17 16.21 13.14
N LEU A 100 -2.52 15.05 13.19
CA LEU A 100 -1.05 14.94 13.19
C LEU A 100 -0.43 15.43 11.86
N LEU A 101 -1.22 15.45 10.78
CA LEU A 101 -0.82 15.84 9.43
C LEU A 101 -1.22 17.27 9.03
N LEU A 102 -1.77 18.09 9.94
CA LEU A 102 -2.19 19.47 9.62
C LEU A 102 -1.07 20.33 9.02
N SER A 103 0.19 20.09 9.39
CA SER A 103 1.34 20.81 8.86
C SER A 103 2.08 20.07 7.75
N HIS A 104 1.51 19.00 7.22
CA HIS A 104 2.09 18.30 6.06
C HIS A 104 2.02 19.22 4.84
N PRO A 105 3.10 19.37 4.05
CA PRO A 105 3.14 20.35 2.96
C PRO A 105 2.16 20.03 1.82
N ASN A 106 1.82 18.74 1.65
CA ASN A 106 0.92 18.27 0.61
C ASN A 106 -0.44 17.86 1.21
N GLN A 107 -1.31 18.84 1.45
CA GLN A 107 -2.63 18.61 2.06
C GLN A 107 -3.61 17.90 1.12
N SER A 108 -3.46 18.03 -0.20
CA SER A 108 -4.34 17.32 -1.14
C SER A 108 -4.14 15.81 -1.07
N PHE A 109 -2.89 15.35 -0.97
CA PHE A 109 -2.58 13.94 -0.74
C PHE A 109 -3.10 13.45 0.62
N VAL A 110 -2.83 14.19 1.71
CA VAL A 110 -3.35 13.85 3.05
C VAL A 110 -4.86 13.67 3.05
N LYS A 111 -5.59 14.62 2.48
CA LYS A 111 -7.07 14.55 2.39
C LYS A 111 -7.54 13.35 1.60
N SER A 112 -6.85 12.98 0.51
CA SER A 112 -7.22 11.81 -0.29
C SER A 112 -7.02 10.49 0.46
N VAL A 113 -5.96 10.38 1.28
CA VAL A 113 -5.73 9.20 2.14
C VAL A 113 -6.76 9.16 3.27
N CYS A 114 -7.04 10.30 3.91
CA CYS A 114 -8.05 10.37 4.97
C CYS A 114 -9.46 10.05 4.44
N ARG A 115 -9.78 10.47 3.20
CA ARG A 115 -10.99 10.06 2.49
C ARG A 115 -11.02 8.54 2.32
N GLY A 116 -9.94 7.93 1.82
CA GLY A 116 -9.83 6.47 1.70
C GLY A 116 -10.05 5.74 3.02
N LEU A 117 -9.61 6.30 4.15
CA LEU A 117 -9.85 5.72 5.47
C LEU A 117 -11.31 5.88 5.97
N ARG A 118 -12.02 6.94 5.56
CA ARG A 118 -13.41 7.22 6.01
C ARG A 118 -14.49 6.67 5.10
N GLU A 119 -14.20 6.59 3.81
CA GLU A 119 -15.14 6.24 2.75
C GLU A 119 -14.72 4.95 2.02
N GLY A 120 -13.51 4.43 2.32
CA GLY A 120 -12.92 3.29 1.66
C GLY A 120 -12.03 3.67 0.47
N PHE A 121 -10.96 2.92 0.27
CA PHE A 121 -10.02 3.15 -0.83
C PHE A 121 -10.57 2.61 -2.16
N TRP A 122 -10.41 3.39 -3.23
CA TRP A 122 -10.64 2.94 -4.62
C TRP A 122 -9.32 2.39 -5.21
N PRO A 123 -9.31 1.21 -5.85
CA PRO A 123 -8.08 0.54 -6.26
C PRO A 123 -7.60 0.91 -7.66
N TRP A 124 -7.90 2.12 -8.14
CA TRP A 124 -7.62 2.54 -9.54
C TRP A 124 -8.30 1.64 -10.58
N ALA A 125 -9.37 0.93 -10.21
CA ALA A 125 -10.06 0.07 -11.16
C ALA A 125 -10.82 0.90 -12.19
N ASP A 126 -10.85 0.37 -13.41
CA ASP A 126 -11.72 0.77 -14.50
C ASP A 126 -12.29 -0.50 -15.15
N THR A 127 -13.59 -0.71 -14.97
CA THR A 127 -14.31 -1.88 -15.48
C THR A 127 -14.70 -1.74 -16.95
N HIS A 128 -14.36 -0.61 -17.58
CA HIS A 128 -14.67 -0.31 -18.98
C HIS A 128 -13.48 -0.55 -19.91
N ILE A 129 -12.33 -0.99 -19.38
CA ILE A 129 -11.12 -1.32 -20.17
C ILE A 129 -11.38 -2.45 -21.17
N ASP A 130 -12.26 -3.38 -20.81
CA ASP A 130 -12.61 -4.56 -21.61
C ASP A 130 -14.09 -4.94 -21.36
N GLU A 131 -14.59 -5.92 -22.10
CA GLU A 131 -15.92 -6.48 -21.88
C GLU A 131 -15.91 -7.44 -20.68
N TYR A 132 -16.25 -6.90 -19.50
CA TYR A 132 -16.40 -7.66 -18.27
C TYR A 132 -17.87 -8.08 -18.05
N PRO A 133 -18.13 -9.29 -17.53
CA PRO A 133 -19.49 -9.71 -17.18
C PRO A 133 -20.04 -8.89 -16.00
N ASP A 134 -21.36 -8.72 -15.93
CA ASP A 134 -21.97 -8.00 -14.80
C ASP A 134 -21.74 -8.70 -13.45
N SER A 135 -21.60 -10.03 -13.45
CA SER A 135 -21.28 -10.82 -12.26
C SER A 135 -20.45 -12.04 -12.64
N LEU A 136 -19.59 -12.47 -11.74
CA LEU A 136 -18.64 -13.54 -12.01
C LEU A 136 -18.39 -14.38 -10.77
N ASP A 137 -18.64 -15.70 -10.88
CA ASP A 137 -18.29 -16.66 -9.85
C ASP A 137 -17.18 -17.58 -10.35
N LEU A 138 -16.00 -17.45 -9.74
CA LEU A 138 -14.85 -18.33 -9.94
C LEU A 138 -14.46 -19.02 -8.64
N SER A 139 -15.39 -19.15 -7.69
CA SER A 139 -15.15 -19.86 -6.43
C SER A 139 -14.73 -21.30 -6.66
N PHE A 140 -13.88 -21.79 -5.75
CA PHE A 140 -13.50 -23.20 -5.72
C PHE A 140 -14.43 -23.98 -4.81
N PRO A 141 -14.58 -25.30 -5.05
CA PRO A 141 -15.24 -26.18 -4.09
C PRO A 141 -14.45 -26.21 -2.77
N ILE A 142 -15.10 -26.74 -1.74
CA ILE A 142 -14.47 -27.01 -0.44
C ILE A 142 -13.21 -27.86 -0.67
N PRO A 143 -12.06 -27.53 -0.03
CA PRO A 143 -10.87 -28.35 -0.11
C PRO A 143 -11.14 -29.80 0.34
N ASP A 144 -10.54 -30.77 -0.36
CA ASP A 144 -10.61 -32.18 0.05
C ASP A 144 -9.81 -32.43 1.35
N ASP A 145 -8.78 -31.62 1.59
CA ASP A 145 -7.97 -31.67 2.81
C ASP A 145 -8.71 -31.00 3.98
N ILE A 146 -8.85 -31.75 5.08
CA ILE A 146 -9.63 -31.35 6.25
C ILE A 146 -8.95 -30.18 6.98
N ASP A 147 -7.61 -30.16 7.03
CA ASP A 147 -6.86 -29.11 7.73
C ASP A 147 -6.94 -27.80 6.93
N GLU A 148 -6.88 -27.87 5.59
CA GLU A 148 -7.11 -26.72 4.72
C GLU A 148 -8.53 -26.15 4.84
N ALA A 149 -9.54 -27.03 4.84
CA ALA A 149 -10.94 -26.62 5.00
C ALA A 149 -11.19 -25.97 6.37
N GLN A 150 -10.72 -26.60 7.46
CA GLN A 150 -10.84 -26.05 8.81
C GLN A 150 -10.12 -24.70 8.93
N PHE A 151 -8.93 -24.57 8.35
CA PHE A 151 -8.20 -23.30 8.35
C PHE A 151 -8.98 -22.18 7.65
N LEU A 152 -9.63 -22.46 6.52
CA LEU A 152 -10.47 -21.47 5.83
C LEU A 152 -11.68 -21.06 6.70
N HIS A 153 -12.26 -21.99 7.47
CA HIS A 153 -13.35 -21.69 8.41
C HIS A 153 -12.87 -20.79 9.55
N ASP A 154 -11.73 -21.12 10.16
CA ASP A 154 -11.16 -20.31 11.24
C ASP A 154 -10.81 -18.89 10.74
N GLN A 155 -10.27 -18.80 9.51
CA GLN A 155 -9.96 -17.51 8.88
C GLN A 155 -11.23 -16.71 8.57
N ARG A 156 -12.30 -17.35 8.09
CA ARG A 156 -13.62 -16.74 7.90
C ARG A 156 -14.12 -16.15 9.21
N ASP A 157 -14.17 -16.96 10.25
CA ASP A 157 -14.76 -16.58 11.53
C ASP A 157 -13.96 -15.45 12.18
N HIS A 158 -12.63 -15.46 12.04
CA HIS A 158 -11.76 -14.37 12.48
C HIS A 158 -12.00 -13.07 11.71
N GLU A 159 -12.16 -13.13 10.38
CA GLU A 159 -12.42 -11.94 9.56
C GLU A 159 -13.84 -11.38 9.77
N ILE A 160 -14.84 -12.24 10.01
CA ILE A 160 -16.19 -11.83 10.44
C ILE A 160 -16.14 -11.17 11.82
N PHE A 161 -15.43 -11.77 12.78
CA PHE A 161 -15.26 -11.20 14.12
C PHE A 161 -14.62 -9.80 14.08
N LYS A 162 -13.68 -9.57 13.16
CA LYS A 162 -13.07 -8.25 12.93
C LYS A 162 -13.94 -7.30 12.11
N GLY A 163 -15.10 -7.75 11.65
CA GLY A 163 -16.03 -7.01 10.79
C GLY A 163 -15.53 -6.80 9.35
N ARG A 164 -14.38 -7.39 8.99
CA ARG A 164 -13.75 -7.25 7.66
C ARG A 164 -14.46 -8.10 6.62
N PHE A 165 -15.01 -9.25 7.02
CA PHE A 165 -15.98 -9.98 6.23
C PHE A 165 -17.39 -9.64 6.70
N SER A 166 -18.35 -9.61 5.77
CA SER A 166 -19.76 -9.61 6.14
C SER A 166 -20.19 -10.96 6.72
N GLU A 167 -21.30 -10.95 7.44
CA GLU A 167 -22.08 -12.17 7.66
C GLU A 167 -22.43 -12.84 6.31
N ALA A 168 -22.68 -14.15 6.36
CA ALA A 168 -23.07 -14.90 5.17
C ALA A 168 -24.40 -14.37 4.59
N PHE A 169 -24.48 -14.22 3.27
CA PHE A 169 -25.69 -13.73 2.60
C PHE A 169 -26.34 -14.74 1.64
N GLY A 170 -25.90 -16.00 1.69
CA GLY A 170 -26.43 -17.11 0.90
C GLY A 170 -25.39 -17.73 -0.02
N ASP A 171 -25.88 -18.48 -1.01
CA ASP A 171 -25.10 -19.28 -1.96
C ASP A 171 -25.09 -18.71 -3.38
N LYS A 172 -25.69 -17.54 -3.58
CA LYS A 172 -25.82 -16.87 -4.88
C LYS A 172 -25.33 -15.44 -4.81
N LEU A 173 -24.50 -15.09 -5.79
CA LEU A 173 -24.06 -13.72 -5.99
C LEU A 173 -25.25 -12.81 -6.27
N LEU A 174 -25.21 -11.63 -5.68
CA LEU A 174 -26.11 -10.54 -6.03
C LEU A 174 -25.61 -9.84 -7.31
N PRO A 175 -26.48 -9.11 -8.03
CA PRO A 175 -26.08 -8.40 -9.23
C PRO A 175 -24.89 -7.45 -9.01
N GLY A 176 -23.91 -7.48 -9.90
CA GLY A 176 -22.68 -6.68 -9.81
C GLY A 176 -21.51 -7.37 -9.08
N MET A 177 -21.77 -8.52 -8.43
CA MET A 177 -20.79 -9.16 -7.56
C MET A 177 -19.81 -10.09 -8.27
N TYR A 178 -18.60 -10.12 -7.73
CA TYR A 178 -17.52 -11.00 -8.19
C TYR A 178 -17.03 -11.85 -7.04
N CYS A 179 -16.91 -13.15 -7.25
CA CYS A 179 -16.30 -14.08 -6.32
C CYS A 179 -15.05 -14.68 -6.95
N MET A 180 -13.88 -14.29 -6.42
CA MET A 180 -12.59 -14.86 -6.84
C MET A 180 -12.29 -16.13 -6.05
N PRO A 181 -11.51 -17.08 -6.61
CA PRO A 181 -11.17 -18.28 -5.89
C PRO A 181 -10.30 -17.94 -4.69
N ILE A 182 -10.60 -18.61 -3.57
CA ILE A 182 -9.76 -18.64 -2.39
C ILE A 182 -9.30 -20.07 -2.15
N PHE A 183 -8.11 -20.23 -1.58
CA PHE A 183 -7.58 -21.52 -1.17
C PHE A 183 -6.51 -21.34 -0.09
N ALA A 184 -6.30 -22.38 0.70
CA ALA A 184 -5.21 -22.42 1.67
C ALA A 184 -3.94 -22.97 1.00
N ILE A 185 -2.78 -22.43 1.36
CA ILE A 185 -1.48 -23.04 1.03
C ILE A 185 -0.56 -22.98 2.24
N PRO A 186 0.41 -23.90 2.38
CA PRO A 186 1.46 -23.76 3.37
C PRO A 186 2.30 -22.50 3.13
N LYS A 187 2.66 -21.81 4.21
CA LYS A 187 3.63 -20.73 4.17
C LYS A 187 5.00 -21.29 3.75
N PRO A 188 5.82 -20.52 3.01
CA PRO A 188 7.17 -20.96 2.65
C PRO A 188 7.95 -21.39 3.90
N HIS A 189 8.48 -22.60 3.87
CA HIS A 189 9.27 -23.19 4.96
C HIS A 189 8.53 -23.36 6.30
N SER A 190 7.19 -23.37 6.32
CA SER A 190 6.37 -23.67 7.50
C SER A 190 5.24 -24.65 7.14
N THR A 191 4.71 -25.34 8.15
CA THR A 191 3.46 -26.10 8.05
C THR A 191 2.23 -25.21 8.27
N ASP A 192 2.42 -23.98 8.74
CA ASP A 192 1.34 -23.03 8.93
C ASP A 192 0.70 -22.67 7.60
N LEU A 193 -0.63 -22.69 7.54
CA LEU A 193 -1.37 -22.31 6.35
C LEU A 193 -1.50 -20.78 6.23
N GLN A 194 -1.71 -20.32 5.01
CA GLN A 194 -2.16 -18.98 4.67
C GLN A 194 -3.29 -19.06 3.64
N MET A 195 -4.27 -18.17 3.78
CA MET A 195 -5.34 -18.03 2.81
C MET A 195 -4.84 -17.16 1.65
N VAL A 196 -5.08 -17.60 0.42
CA VAL A 196 -4.80 -16.84 -0.79
C VAL A 196 -6.11 -16.48 -1.45
N THR A 197 -6.36 -15.20 -1.66
CA THR A 197 -7.41 -14.71 -2.56
C THR A 197 -6.81 -14.47 -3.94
N HIS A 198 -7.12 -15.33 -4.90
CA HIS A 198 -6.46 -15.30 -6.21
C HIS A 198 -7.13 -14.28 -7.14
N GLN A 199 -6.87 -12.99 -6.88
CA GLN A 199 -7.45 -11.86 -7.61
C GLN A 199 -6.98 -11.71 -9.07
N SER A 200 -6.11 -12.60 -9.54
CA SER A 200 -5.65 -12.71 -10.93
C SER A 200 -6.21 -13.94 -11.66
N ALA A 201 -7.16 -14.66 -11.05
CA ALA A 201 -7.73 -15.86 -11.64
C ALA A 201 -8.68 -15.54 -12.81
N GLY A 202 -8.56 -16.31 -13.89
CA GLY A 202 -9.42 -16.19 -15.07
C GLY A 202 -9.11 -14.97 -15.95
N THR A 203 -9.85 -14.85 -17.06
CA THR A 203 -9.70 -13.76 -18.03
C THR A 203 -10.28 -12.43 -17.53
N HIS A 204 -11.28 -12.50 -16.66
CA HIS A 204 -12.02 -11.35 -16.11
C HIS A 204 -11.67 -11.10 -14.64
N SER A 205 -10.38 -11.25 -14.31
CA SER A 205 -9.88 -11.11 -12.94
C SER A 205 -10.02 -9.69 -12.39
N LEU A 206 -10.07 -9.53 -11.07
CA LEU A 206 -10.09 -8.19 -10.46
C LEU A 206 -8.83 -7.39 -10.78
N ASN A 207 -7.67 -8.05 -10.78
CA ASN A 207 -6.40 -7.39 -11.06
C ASN A 207 -6.25 -6.94 -12.51
N SER A 208 -6.98 -7.53 -13.47
CA SER A 208 -6.98 -7.04 -14.87
C SER A 208 -7.78 -5.75 -15.06
N MET A 209 -8.69 -5.42 -14.13
CA MET A 209 -9.43 -4.14 -14.12
C MET A 209 -8.58 -2.96 -13.64
N ILE A 210 -7.37 -3.21 -13.12
CA ILE A 210 -6.49 -2.18 -12.56
C ILE A 210 -5.36 -1.91 -13.56
N PRO A 211 -5.35 -0.76 -14.26
CA PRO A 211 -4.29 -0.40 -15.18
C PRO A 211 -2.93 -0.39 -14.49
N HIS A 212 -1.98 -1.12 -15.06
CA HIS A 212 -0.64 -1.20 -14.48
C HIS A 212 0.03 0.18 -14.40
N ASP A 213 -0.15 1.02 -15.42
CA ASP A 213 0.50 2.33 -15.52
C ASP A 213 -0.03 3.35 -14.48
N ASP A 214 -1.19 3.10 -13.88
CA ASP A 214 -1.76 3.98 -12.85
C ASP A 214 -1.25 3.67 -11.43
N ILE A 215 -0.60 2.52 -11.26
CA ILE A 215 -0.12 2.03 -9.97
C ILE A 215 1.42 1.91 -9.91
N VAL A 216 2.13 2.41 -10.92
CA VAL A 216 3.60 2.49 -10.88
C VAL A 216 4.08 3.68 -10.06
N GLY A 217 5.28 3.55 -9.48
CA GLY A 217 6.00 4.68 -8.88
C GLY A 217 5.76 4.90 -7.38
N TYR A 218 5.15 3.96 -6.67
CA TYR A 218 5.08 3.95 -5.21
C TYR A 218 6.44 3.49 -4.63
N PRO A 219 7.13 4.35 -3.86
CA PRO A 219 8.47 4.03 -3.38
C PRO A 219 8.44 3.19 -2.11
N LEU A 220 9.48 2.38 -1.96
CA LEU A 220 9.77 1.61 -0.76
C LEU A 220 11.17 1.98 -0.26
N ASP A 221 11.30 2.21 1.05
CA ASP A 221 12.59 2.47 1.65
C ASP A 221 13.33 1.15 1.80
N ASN A 222 14.28 0.88 0.90
CA ASN A 222 15.06 -0.37 0.91
C ASN A 222 16.37 -0.23 1.71
N LEU A 223 17.18 -1.31 1.74
CA LEU A 223 18.46 -1.38 2.44
C LEU A 223 19.47 -0.29 2.06
N ARG A 224 19.31 0.36 0.90
CA ARG A 224 20.10 1.55 0.58
C ARG A 224 19.90 2.65 1.62
N HIS A 225 18.67 2.92 2.04
CA HIS A 225 18.39 3.93 3.07
C HIS A 225 19.02 3.55 4.40
N LEU A 226 18.96 2.26 4.78
CA LEU A 226 19.63 1.78 6.00
C LEU A 226 21.14 2.05 5.97
N GLY A 227 21.80 1.74 4.86
CA GLY A 227 23.23 2.01 4.73
C GLY A 227 23.55 3.51 4.76
N GLU A 228 22.70 4.36 4.16
CA GLU A 228 22.86 5.82 4.24
C GLU A 228 22.73 6.32 5.69
N PHE A 229 21.76 5.79 6.45
CA PHE A 229 21.58 6.13 7.86
C PHE A 229 22.79 5.71 8.71
N LEU A 230 23.28 4.48 8.51
CA LEU A 230 24.46 3.98 9.22
C LEU A 230 25.71 4.80 8.90
N LEU A 231 25.94 5.16 7.64
CA LEU A 231 27.07 6.01 7.27
C LEU A 231 26.96 7.41 7.91
N SER A 232 25.76 8.01 7.89
CA SER A 232 25.54 9.29 8.56
C SER A 232 25.82 9.22 10.06
N MET A 233 25.32 8.20 10.76
CA MET A 233 25.66 8.00 12.16
C MET A 233 27.16 7.79 12.37
N HIS A 234 27.89 7.14 11.45
CA HIS A 234 29.34 6.91 11.58
C HIS A 234 30.14 8.19 11.44
N ARG A 235 29.69 9.10 10.57
CA ARG A 235 30.31 10.42 10.43
C ARG A 235 30.14 11.29 11.67
N HIS A 236 28.94 11.29 12.26
CA HIS A 236 28.63 12.17 13.39
C HIS A 236 29.07 11.59 14.73
N ASN A 237 28.89 10.27 14.93
CA ASN A 237 29.12 9.56 16.19
C ASN A 237 29.81 8.21 15.93
N PRO A 238 31.12 8.20 15.57
CA PRO A 238 31.82 6.99 15.14
C PRO A 238 31.95 5.94 16.25
N ASP A 239 32.16 6.37 17.49
CA ASP A 239 32.47 5.47 18.63
C ASP A 239 31.22 5.00 19.39
N THR A 240 30.03 5.44 18.97
CA THR A 240 28.79 5.15 19.66
C THR A 240 28.24 3.79 19.23
N PRO A 241 27.98 2.86 20.17
CA PRO A 241 27.35 1.59 19.86
C PRO A 241 25.96 1.81 19.27
N ARG A 242 25.55 0.93 18.37
CA ARG A 242 24.32 1.07 17.59
C ARG A 242 23.42 -0.12 17.78
N VAL A 243 22.13 0.14 17.77
CA VAL A 243 21.12 -0.90 17.70
C VAL A 243 20.31 -0.70 16.42
N LEU A 244 19.96 -1.82 15.80
CA LEU A 244 18.99 -1.84 14.71
C LEU A 244 17.66 -2.29 15.29
N PHE A 245 16.60 -1.56 14.96
CA PHE A 245 15.25 -2.00 15.25
C PHE A 245 14.51 -2.38 13.96
N LYS A 246 13.58 -3.30 14.11
CA LYS A 246 12.57 -3.64 13.11
C LYS A 246 11.23 -3.75 13.84
N SER A 247 10.22 -3.09 13.32
CA SER A 247 8.83 -3.20 13.73
C SER A 247 8.01 -3.66 12.54
N ASP A 248 7.11 -4.60 12.78
CA ASP A 248 6.19 -5.15 11.80
C ASP A 248 4.76 -4.70 12.15
N VAL A 249 3.97 -4.32 11.14
CA VAL A 249 2.55 -4.00 11.33
C VAL A 249 1.71 -5.24 11.06
N ALA A 250 1.26 -5.87 12.13
CA ALA A 250 0.41 -7.05 12.04
C ALA A 250 -0.84 -6.80 11.18
N GLU A 251 -1.14 -7.76 10.30
CA GLU A 251 -2.29 -7.71 9.38
C GLU A 251 -2.33 -6.47 8.48
N ALA A 252 -1.15 -6.02 8.02
CA ALA A 252 -1.04 -4.99 7.01
C ALA A 252 -1.98 -5.23 5.82
N TYR A 253 -2.34 -4.15 5.13
CA TYR A 253 -3.41 -4.08 4.12
C TYR A 253 -4.82 -4.30 4.68
N ARG A 254 -5.05 -5.33 5.51
CA ARG A 254 -6.35 -5.61 6.14
C ARG A 254 -6.82 -4.50 7.07
N LEU A 255 -5.94 -3.58 7.48
CA LEU A 255 -6.31 -2.38 8.24
C LEU A 255 -6.95 -1.27 7.39
N LEU A 256 -6.86 -1.38 6.06
CA LEU A 256 -7.39 -0.38 5.13
C LEU A 256 -8.75 -0.83 4.56
N PRO A 257 -9.80 -0.02 4.77
CA PRO A 257 -11.12 -0.32 4.23
C PRO A 257 -11.14 -0.09 2.72
N VAL A 258 -11.99 -0.81 2.01
CA VAL A 258 -12.20 -0.65 0.57
C VAL A 258 -13.50 0.11 0.34
N HIS A 259 -13.60 0.90 -0.73
CA HIS A 259 -14.85 1.61 -1.03
C HIS A 259 -15.97 0.61 -1.39
N PRO A 260 -17.24 0.78 -0.95
CA PRO A 260 -18.34 -0.17 -1.23
C PRO A 260 -18.53 -0.54 -2.71
N TYR A 261 -18.31 0.41 -3.62
CA TYR A 261 -18.32 0.18 -5.07
C TYR A 261 -17.25 -0.82 -5.55
N TRP A 262 -16.20 -1.04 -4.77
CA TRP A 262 -15.23 -2.10 -5.02
C TRP A 262 -15.46 -3.33 -4.12
N GLN A 263 -15.93 -3.15 -2.88
CA GLN A 263 -16.29 -4.27 -1.99
C GLN A 263 -17.26 -5.25 -2.65
N ILE A 264 -18.22 -4.74 -3.44
CA ILE A 264 -19.17 -5.58 -4.20
C ILE A 264 -18.46 -6.61 -5.10
N LYS A 265 -17.25 -6.31 -5.57
CA LYS A 265 -16.45 -7.20 -6.41
C LYS A 265 -15.49 -8.09 -5.62
N GLN A 266 -15.45 -8.00 -4.29
CA GLN A 266 -14.59 -8.79 -3.42
C GLN A 266 -15.42 -9.76 -2.58
N VAL A 267 -16.15 -10.68 -3.23
CA VAL A 267 -16.85 -11.75 -2.53
C VAL A 267 -15.91 -12.95 -2.34
N ASN A 268 -15.95 -13.54 -1.15
CA ASN A 268 -15.29 -14.81 -0.84
C ASN A 268 -16.36 -15.88 -0.60
N CYS A 269 -16.13 -17.07 -1.14
CA CYS A 269 -16.98 -18.25 -0.95
C CYS A 269 -16.27 -19.27 -0.08
N ILE A 270 -16.87 -19.65 1.04
CA ILE A 270 -16.39 -20.68 1.96
C ILE A 270 -17.57 -21.60 2.25
N ASP A 271 -17.44 -22.89 1.93
CA ASP A 271 -18.51 -23.89 2.05
C ASP A 271 -19.82 -23.52 1.32
N GLY A 272 -19.68 -22.88 0.16
CA GLY A 272 -20.84 -22.43 -0.62
C GLY A 272 -21.56 -21.22 0.00
N LEU A 273 -21.06 -20.66 1.12
CA LEU A 273 -21.56 -19.43 1.70
C LEU A 273 -20.71 -18.24 1.27
N LEU A 274 -21.39 -17.16 0.89
CA LEU A 274 -20.78 -15.96 0.34
C LEU A 274 -20.65 -14.86 1.39
N HIS A 275 -19.50 -14.19 1.39
CA HIS A 275 -19.13 -13.10 2.29
C HIS A 275 -18.50 -11.95 1.51
N VAL A 276 -18.94 -10.71 1.74
CA VAL A 276 -18.29 -9.53 1.17
C VAL A 276 -17.04 -9.18 1.99
N ASP A 277 -15.89 -9.06 1.32
CA ASP A 277 -14.66 -8.52 1.90
C ASP A 277 -14.64 -7.00 1.82
N ARG A 278 -14.73 -6.38 3.00
CA ARG A 278 -14.83 -4.94 3.19
C ARG A 278 -13.47 -4.25 3.24
N ASN A 279 -12.38 -5.01 3.30
CA ASN A 279 -11.03 -4.49 3.48
C ASN A 279 -10.12 -4.89 2.30
N SER A 280 -8.94 -4.29 2.25
CA SER A 280 -7.98 -4.59 1.17
C SER A 280 -7.47 -6.02 1.32
N ALA A 281 -7.63 -6.87 0.31
CA ALA A 281 -7.12 -8.24 0.35
C ALA A 281 -5.63 -8.31 -0.03
N PHE A 282 -4.94 -9.34 0.47
CA PHE A 282 -3.63 -9.73 -0.06
C PHE A 282 -3.77 -10.23 -1.49
N GLY A 283 -2.77 -9.98 -2.33
CA GLY A 283 -2.79 -10.36 -3.75
C GLY A 283 -3.50 -9.35 -4.67
N GLY A 284 -4.14 -8.32 -4.11
CA GLY A 284 -4.68 -7.21 -4.87
C GLY A 284 -3.60 -6.27 -5.37
N ARG A 285 -3.67 -5.96 -6.67
CA ARG A 285 -2.65 -5.18 -7.37
C ARG A 285 -2.49 -3.76 -6.79
N ALA A 286 -3.58 -3.18 -6.28
CA ALA A 286 -3.59 -1.86 -5.67
C ALA A 286 -3.40 -1.86 -4.14
N SER A 287 -3.50 -3.01 -3.47
CA SER A 287 -3.43 -3.09 -2.00
C SER A 287 -2.13 -2.49 -1.45
N GLY A 288 -1.00 -2.84 -2.07
CA GLY A 288 0.31 -2.28 -1.72
C GLY A 288 0.40 -0.76 -1.94
N CYS A 289 -0.22 -0.23 -2.99
CA CYS A 289 -0.19 1.20 -3.30
C CYS A 289 -0.97 2.02 -2.26
N ASN A 290 -2.16 1.55 -1.87
CA ASN A 290 -2.96 2.14 -0.79
C ASN A 290 -2.20 2.12 0.54
N TRP A 291 -1.52 1.01 0.83
CA TRP A 291 -0.72 0.85 2.04
C TRP A 291 0.50 1.75 2.08
N ILE A 292 1.28 1.80 1.00
CA ILE A 292 2.43 2.71 0.89
C ILE A 292 1.98 4.15 1.05
N SER A 293 0.82 4.51 0.50
CA SER A 293 0.24 5.85 0.66
C SER A 293 -0.02 6.18 2.12
N PHE A 294 -0.70 5.29 2.84
CA PHE A 294 -0.95 5.43 4.27
C PHE A 294 0.36 5.46 5.09
N MET A 295 1.22 4.46 4.92
CA MET A 295 2.47 4.33 5.67
C MET A 295 3.45 5.46 5.38
N SER A 296 3.48 6.03 4.18
CA SER A 296 4.32 7.20 3.88
C SER A 296 3.98 8.40 4.77
N LEU A 297 2.69 8.59 5.08
CA LEU A 297 2.22 9.65 5.97
C LEU A 297 2.49 9.32 7.45
N VAL A 298 2.36 8.04 7.84
CA VAL A 298 2.79 7.58 9.16
C VAL A 298 4.29 7.84 9.36
N SER A 299 5.11 7.47 8.38
CA SER A 299 6.56 7.73 8.38
C SER A 299 6.87 9.22 8.43
N TRP A 300 6.10 10.06 7.72
CA TRP A 300 6.25 11.51 7.80
C TRP A 300 5.92 12.05 9.19
N ILE A 301 4.82 11.59 9.81
CA ILE A 301 4.47 11.95 11.20
C ILE A 301 5.62 11.56 12.12
N THR A 302 6.12 10.34 12.01
CA THR A 302 7.20 9.84 12.86
C THR A 302 8.47 10.68 12.73
N LYS A 303 8.88 11.01 11.51
CA LYS A 303 10.05 11.85 11.26
C LYS A 303 9.86 13.30 11.72
N LYS A 304 8.72 13.92 11.42
CA LYS A 304 8.51 15.37 11.59
C LYS A 304 7.81 15.77 12.90
N LYS A 305 7.14 14.83 13.57
CA LYS A 305 6.39 15.05 14.82
C LYS A 305 6.90 14.24 16.00
N ARG A 306 7.71 13.20 15.76
CA ARG A 306 8.33 12.37 16.81
C ARG A 306 9.85 12.37 16.75
N ASN A 307 10.45 13.08 15.79
CA ASN A 307 11.90 13.25 15.65
C ASN A 307 12.69 11.93 15.51
N ILE A 308 12.05 10.87 15.00
CA ILE A 308 12.75 9.64 14.63
C ILE A 308 13.17 9.79 13.16
N GLU A 309 14.29 10.48 12.95
CA GLU A 309 14.74 10.90 11.62
C GLU A 309 15.19 9.73 10.75
N LEU A 310 15.96 8.80 11.34
CA LEU A 310 16.56 7.63 10.67
C LEU A 310 15.59 6.46 10.58
N LEU A 311 14.37 6.73 10.13
CA LEU A 311 13.33 5.73 9.88
C LEU A 311 13.21 5.42 8.39
N ALA A 312 13.16 4.14 8.06
CA ALA A 312 12.78 3.63 6.75
C ALA A 312 11.54 2.76 6.87
N THR A 313 10.67 2.81 5.87
CA THR A 313 9.52 1.91 5.75
C THR A 313 9.49 1.15 4.43
N TYR A 314 9.41 -0.17 4.53
CA TYR A 314 9.30 -1.10 3.41
C TYR A 314 8.03 -1.92 3.60
N SER A 315 6.97 -1.59 2.86
CA SER A 315 5.67 -2.24 3.03
C SER A 315 5.18 -2.05 4.48
N ASP A 316 5.05 -3.14 5.21
CA ASP A 316 4.60 -3.31 6.59
C ASP A 316 5.76 -3.26 7.60
N ASP A 317 7.00 -3.32 7.11
CA ASP A 317 8.19 -3.18 7.93
C ASP A 317 8.59 -1.72 8.12
N SER A 318 8.88 -1.36 9.37
CA SER A 318 9.53 -0.11 9.76
C SER A 318 10.86 -0.43 10.43
N PHE A 319 11.95 0.21 10.02
CA PHE A 319 13.28 -0.10 10.54
C PHE A 319 14.21 1.10 10.52
N GLY A 320 15.26 1.02 11.32
CA GLY A 320 16.26 2.06 11.39
C GLY A 320 17.36 1.75 12.41
N PRO A 321 18.49 2.46 12.33
CA PRO A 321 19.49 2.45 13.38
C PRO A 321 19.18 3.54 14.43
N GLU A 322 19.58 3.28 15.67
CA GLU A 322 19.55 4.24 16.77
C GLU A 322 20.79 4.04 17.67
N ASP A 323 21.16 5.07 18.42
CA ASP A 323 22.17 4.98 19.47
C ASP A 323 21.73 3.95 20.53
N ALA A 324 22.63 3.03 20.88
CA ALA A 324 22.36 2.03 21.92
C ALA A 324 22.00 2.65 23.29
N ASN A 325 22.42 3.89 23.54
CA ASN A 325 22.10 4.64 24.75
C ASN A 325 20.71 5.30 24.70
N ASN A 326 20.05 5.32 23.54
CA ASN A 326 18.76 5.95 23.29
C ASN A 326 17.67 4.91 23.00
N ILE A 327 17.48 3.95 23.92
CA ILE A 327 16.53 2.85 23.78
C ILE A 327 15.51 2.89 24.91
N THR A 328 14.24 2.77 24.55
CA THR A 328 13.15 2.51 25.49
C THR A 328 12.50 1.18 25.15
N TRP A 329 12.55 0.23 26.09
CA TRP A 329 11.93 -1.08 25.93
C TRP A 329 10.45 -1.01 26.34
N TYR A 330 9.56 -1.46 25.46
CA TYR A 330 8.15 -1.65 25.77
C TYR A 330 7.95 -3.05 26.35
N GLN A 331 7.23 -3.17 27.47
CA GLN A 331 6.82 -4.47 27.98
C GLN A 331 5.99 -5.20 26.91
N PRO A 332 6.27 -6.50 26.62
CA PRO A 332 6.96 -7.45 27.49
C PRO A 332 8.44 -7.70 27.13
N TYR A 333 9.13 -6.74 26.49
CA TYR A 333 10.58 -6.82 26.26
C TYR A 333 11.41 -6.32 27.46
#